data_AF-A0A926E4I2-F1
#
_entry.id   AF-A0A926E4I2-F1
#
_cell.length_a   1.000
_cell.length_b   1.000
_cell.length_c   1.000
_cell.angle_alpha   90.00
_cell.angle_beta   90.00
_cell.angle_gamma   90.00
#
_symmetry.space_group_name_H-M   'P 1'
#
loop_
_entity.id
_entity.type
_entity.pdbx_description
1 polymer ?
#
loop_
_entity_poly.entity_id
_entity_poly.type
_entity_poly.pdbx_seq_one_letter_code
_entity_poly.pdbx_strand_id
1 'polypeptide(L)' 'MKEKKMKNWVIVRPRKPKEWIIFILMVGSILLTISPIVNVFNKPIVFLGLPLMFWLAIGALIIVIIVLNIAYRWGVH' A
#
# COMPACT_ATOMS: atom_id res chain seq x y z
N MET A 1 -22.35 22.84 31.31
CA MET A 1 -22.26 22.04 30.07
C MET A 1 -20.89 21.38 30.06
N LYS A 2 -20.79 20.06 30.29
CA LYS A 2 -19.47 19.38 30.36
C LYS A 2 -18.90 19.28 28.94
N GLU A 3 -17.80 19.97 28.65
CA GLU A 3 -17.07 19.83 27.39
C GLU A 3 -16.68 18.38 27.16
N LYS A 4 -17.25 17.79 26.10
CA LYS A 4 -16.92 16.45 25.66
C LYS A 4 -15.53 16.50 25.03
N LYS A 5 -14.47 16.31 25.82
CA LYS A 5 -13.08 16.15 25.33
C LYS A 5 -13.07 15.05 24.27
N MET A 6 -13.00 15.43 23.00
CA MET A 6 -12.82 14.47 21.91
C MET A 6 -11.41 13.88 22.07
N LYS A 7 -11.32 12.56 22.18
CA LYS A 7 -10.03 11.86 22.24
C LYS A 7 -9.26 12.20 20.97
N ASN A 8 -8.10 12.85 21.13
CA ASN A 8 -7.28 13.38 20.04
C ASN A 8 -6.66 12.28 19.14
N TRP A 9 -6.89 11.01 19.47
CA TRP A 9 -6.32 9.85 18.79
C TRP A 9 -7.45 8.89 18.42
N VAL A 10 -7.86 8.95 17.16
CA VAL A 10 -8.70 7.92 16.54
C VAL A 10 -7.77 7.05 15.71
N ILE A 11 -7.23 6.00 16.33
CA ILE A 11 -6.51 4.95 15.61
C ILE A 11 -7.56 4.09 14.92
N VAL A 12 -7.63 4.21 13.60
CA VAL A 12 -8.46 3.34 12.76
C VAL A 12 -7.70 2.03 12.58
N ARG A 13 -7.96 1.08 13.47
CA ARG A 13 -7.40 -0.29 13.38
C ARG A 13 -8.38 -1.21 12.65
N PRO A 14 -7.89 -2.17 11.84
CA PRO A 14 -8.72 -3.23 11.31
C PRO A 14 -9.28 -4.06 12.48
N ARG A 15 -10.60 -4.26 12.49
CA ARG A 15 -11.35 -5.00 13.52
C ARG A 15 -11.69 -6.41 13.06
N LYS A 16 -11.79 -6.63 11.75
CA LYS A 16 -12.11 -7.94 11.16
C LYS A 16 -10.88 -8.57 10.51
N PRO A 17 -10.79 -9.91 10.45
CA PRO A 17 -9.68 -10.60 9.78
C PRO A 17 -9.55 -10.22 8.30
N LYS A 18 -10.67 -9.99 7.61
CA LYS A 18 -10.68 -9.53 6.20
C LYS A 18 -10.02 -8.15 6.03
N GLU A 19 -10.25 -7.24 6.97
CA GLU A 19 -9.66 -5.90 6.96
C GLU A 19 -8.15 -5.95 7.22
N TRP A 20 -7.70 -6.88 8.07
CA TRP A 20 -6.27 -7.14 8.28
C TRP A 20 -5.58 -7.66 7.01
N ILE A 21 -6.22 -8.54 6.26
CA ILE A 21 -5.67 -9.05 4.99
C ILE A 21 -5.49 -7.90 3.99
N ILE A 22 -6.51 -7.06 3.81
CA ILE A 22 -6.43 -5.87 2.94
C ILE A 22 -5.35 -4.91 3.44
N PHE A 23 -5.27 -4.66 4.75
CA PHE A 23 -4.26 -3.79 5.33
C PHE A 23 -2.84 -4.31 5.08
N ILE A 24 -2.59 -5.60 5.28
CA ILE A 24 -1.29 -6.24 5.01
C ILE A 24 -0.96 -6.19 3.51
N LEU A 25 -1.94 -6.42 2.62
CA LEU A 25 -1.75 -6.31 1.18
C LEU A 25 -1.38 -4.88 0.75
N MET A 26 -2.02 -3.87 1.35
CA MET A 26 -1.73 -2.46 1.08
C MET A 26 -0.38 -2.03 1.61
N VAL A 27 -0.03 -2.44 2.83
CA VAL A 27 1.30 -2.19 3.42
C VAL A 27 2.37 -2.92 2.63
N GLY A 28 2.09 -4.16 2.22
CA GLY A 28 2.98 -4.97 1.39
C GLY A 28 3.26 -4.34 0.03
N SER A 29 2.24 -3.79 -0.66
CA SER A 29 2.44 -3.13 -1.96
C SER A 29 3.27 -1.86 -1.85
N ILE A 30 3.08 -1.08 -0.77
CA ILE A 30 3.89 0.11 -0.48
C ILE A 30 5.31 -0.27 -0.09
N LEU A 31 5.48 -1.30 0.74
CA LEU A 31 6.82 -1.77 1.08
C LEU A 31 7.53 -2.30 -0.17
N LEU A 32 6.85 -2.91 -1.12
CA LEU A 32 7.49 -3.42 -2.34
C LEU A 32 8.08 -2.30 -3.22
N THR A 33 7.52 -1.10 -3.17
CA THR A 33 8.05 0.08 -3.89
C THR A 33 9.18 0.79 -3.15
N ILE A 34 9.26 0.67 -1.82
CA ILE A 34 10.25 1.38 -0.98
C ILE A 34 11.38 0.45 -0.49
N SER A 35 11.12 -0.86 -0.41
CA SER A 35 12.01 -1.90 0.13
C SER A 35 13.28 -2.06 -0.69
N PRO A 36 14.42 -2.52 -0.09
CA PRO A 36 15.71 -2.65 -0.78
C PRO A 36 15.72 -3.59 -1.99
N ILE A 37 14.61 -4.26 -2.31
CA ILE A 37 14.38 -4.92 -3.60
C ILE A 37 14.64 -3.95 -4.75
N VAL A 38 14.20 -2.68 -4.66
CA VAL A 38 14.57 -1.65 -5.65
C VAL A 38 16.08 -1.39 -5.70
N ASN A 39 16.80 -1.67 -4.62
CA ASN A 39 18.25 -1.53 -4.54
C ASN A 39 19.00 -2.71 -5.20
N VAL A 40 18.40 -3.90 -5.23
CA VAL A 40 18.88 -5.03 -6.04
C VAL A 40 18.65 -4.76 -7.54
N PHE A 41 17.51 -4.13 -7.87
CA PHE A 41 17.26 -3.61 -9.22
C PHE A 41 18.02 -2.31 -9.53
N ASN A 42 18.69 -1.65 -8.58
CA ASN A 42 19.43 -0.42 -8.86
C ASN A 42 20.59 -0.66 -9.85
N LYS A 43 21.23 -1.84 -9.82
CA LYS A 43 22.30 -2.16 -10.78
C LYS A 43 21.80 -2.13 -12.24
N PRO A 44 20.67 -2.78 -12.60
CA PRO A 44 20.09 -2.63 -13.93
C PRO A 44 19.34 -1.30 -14.16
N ILE A 45 18.75 -0.66 -13.14
CA ILE A 45 18.09 0.66 -13.29
C ILE A 45 19.11 1.76 -13.60
N VAL A 46 20.33 1.70 -13.08
CA VAL A 46 21.41 2.62 -13.46
C VAL A 46 21.79 2.47 -14.94
N PHE A 47 21.55 1.30 -15.55
CA PHE A 47 21.85 0.99 -16.94
C PHE A 47 20.66 1.20 -17.90
N LEU A 48 19.44 0.89 -17.47
CA LEU A 48 18.18 0.98 -18.23
C LEU A 48 17.37 2.25 -17.91
N GLY A 49 17.75 3.01 -16.90
CA GLY A 49 17.27 4.36 -16.59
C GLY A 49 15.76 4.48 -16.39
N LEU A 50 15.24 5.60 -16.90
CA LEU A 50 13.83 6.03 -16.80
C LEU A 50 12.79 4.98 -17.26
N PRO A 51 13.01 4.23 -18.37
CA PRO A 51 12.09 3.18 -18.82
C PRO A 51 11.77 2.12 -17.77
N LEU A 52 12.79 1.64 -17.03
CA LEU A 52 12.58 0.58 -16.05
C LEU A 52 11.83 1.10 -14.81
N MET A 53 12.12 2.35 -14.40
CA MET A 53 11.36 3.00 -13.33
C MET A 53 9.89 3.18 -13.71
N PHE A 54 9.61 3.58 -14.96
CA PHE A 54 8.25 3.69 -15.47
C PHE A 54 7.52 2.35 -15.46
N TRP A 55 8.19 1.26 -15.87
CA TRP A 55 7.60 -0.07 -15.87
C TRP A 55 7.26 -0.55 -14.45
N LEU A 56 8.17 -0.33 -13.49
CA LEU A 56 7.94 -0.66 -12.08
C LEU A 56 6.80 0.18 -11.48
N ALA A 57 6.72 1.47 -11.83
CA ALA A 57 5.63 2.34 -11.40
C ALA A 57 4.26 1.88 -11.95
N ILE A 58 4.20 1.49 -13.22
CA ILE A 58 3.00 0.92 -13.84
C ILE A 58 2.60 -0.38 -13.14
N GLY A 59 3.57 -1.27 -12.88
CA GLY A 59 3.34 -2.51 -12.14
C GLY A 59 2.79 -2.26 -10.73
N ALA A 60 3.37 -1.31 -10.00
CA ALA A 60 2.89 -0.93 -8.67
C ALA A 60 1.46 -0.37 -8.71
N LEU A 61 1.14 0.47 -9.71
CA LEU A 61 -0.21 1.00 -9.91
C LEU A 61 -1.22 -0.13 -10.12
N ILE A 62 -0.90 -1.11 -10.98
CA ILE A 62 -1.75 -2.27 -11.24
C ILE A 62 -2.00 -3.07 -9.95
N ILE A 63 -0.95 -3.30 -9.14
CA ILE A 63 -1.07 -4.02 -7.86
C ILE A 63 -2.03 -3.29 -6.92
N VAL A 64 -1.90 -1.96 -6.79
CA VAL A 64 -2.78 -1.16 -5.93
C VAL A 64 -4.24 -1.23 -6.42
N ILE A 65 -4.47 -1.15 -7.72
CA ILE A 65 -5.82 -1.29 -8.32
C ILE A 65 -6.42 -2.66 -8.00
N ILE A 66 -5.63 -3.73 -8.07
CA ILE A 66 -6.09 -5.09 -7.73
C ILE A 66 -6.48 -5.16 -6.25
N VAL A 67 -5.63 -4.66 -5.34
CA VAL A 67 -5.93 -4.67 -3.90
C VAL A 67 -7.20 -3.88 -3.59
N LEU A 68 -7.39 -2.71 -4.22
CA LEU A 68 -8.61 -1.92 -4.10
C LEU A 68 -9.84 -2.67 -4.61
N ASN A 69 -9.76 -3.33 -5.76
CA ASN A 69 -10.86 -4.12 -6.29
C ASN A 69 -11.26 -5.26 -5.35
N ILE A 70 -10.28 -5.93 -4.73
CA ILE A 70 -10.53 -6.98 -3.74
C ILE A 70 -11.18 -6.38 -2.48
N ALA A 71 -10.69 -5.23 -2.00
CA ALA A 71 -11.27 -4.53 -0.86
C ALA A 71 -12.75 -4.17 -1.10
N TYR A 72 -13.05 -3.59 -2.27
CA TYR A 72 -14.41 -3.27 -2.69
C TYR A 72 -15.31 -4.51 -2.76
N ARG A 73 -14.85 -5.59 -3.39
CA ARG A 73 -15.59 -6.86 -3.48
C ARG A 73 -15.87 -7.48 -2.11
N TRP A 74 -14.98 -7.29 -1.15
CA TRP A 74 -15.11 -7.84 0.20
C TRP A 74 -15.87 -6.93 1.17
N GLY A 75 -16.34 -5.77 0.72
CA GLY A 75 -17.06 -4.83 1.57
C GLY A 75 -16.18 -4.19 2.64
N VAL A 76 -14.87 -4.14 2.41
CA VAL A 76 -13.90 -3.51 3.30
C VAL A 76 -13.75 -2.07 2.82
N HIS A 77 -14.47 -1.14 3.45
CA HIS A 77 -14.46 0.30 3.19
C HIS A 77 -14.15 1.06 4.47
#